data_AF-A0A1X7SME3-F1
#
_entry.id   AF-A0A1X7SME3-F1
#
_cell.length_a   1.000
_cell.length_b   1.000
_cell.length_c   1.000
_cell.angle_alpha   90.00
_cell.angle_beta   90.00
_cell.angle_gamma   90.00
#
_symmetry.space_group_name_H-M   'P 1'
#
loop_
_entity.id
_entity.type
_entity.pdbx_description
1 polymer ?
#
loop_
_entity_poly.entity_id
_entity_poly.type
_entity_poly.pdbx_seq_one_letter_code
_entity_poly.pdbx_strand_id
1 'polypeptide(L)'
;MPTAALVKQVLSLATFVILLVSLGATGTSLGLLQANLPIQSAYGKACFFFINYSQAISLIESETPDFKFNMPTCKLSIASATIATICLVLLTAIELISVLYQINVKTLIANIIQVGFFVGSILFLFITMVVVSAGWGKTCATFKNITKAQDYGPSFKFKCTEQLQKQTDSPYRPNGAEFIGAAVCAGVGTLFTIVALGLFIVKQMKSKDDYKPLNVQNE
;
A
#
# COMPACT_ATOMS: atom_id res chain seq x y z
N MET A 1 -16.22 14.12 34.55
CA MET A 1 -16.35 13.29 33.34
C MET A 1 -16.18 14.19 32.12
N PRO A 2 -15.42 13.82 31.09
CA PRO A 2 -15.36 14.59 29.86
C PRO A 2 -16.73 14.61 29.17
N THR A 3 -17.11 15.74 28.58
CA THR A 3 -18.36 15.89 27.82
C THR A 3 -18.32 15.05 26.53
N ALA A 4 -19.46 14.51 26.10
CA ALA A 4 -19.56 13.66 24.90
C ALA A 4 -18.99 14.34 23.63
N ALA A 5 -19.11 15.66 23.54
CA ALA A 5 -18.51 16.47 22.48
C ALA A 5 -16.98 16.42 22.48
N LEU A 6 -16.35 16.54 23.67
CA LEU A 6 -14.89 16.45 23.82
C LEU A 6 -14.38 15.07 23.38
N VAL A 7 -15.08 14.01 23.79
CA VAL A 7 -14.71 12.63 23.42
C VAL A 7 -14.79 12.41 21.90
N LYS A 8 -15.84 12.94 21.24
CA LYS A 8 -15.99 12.87 19.78
C LYS A 8 -14.89 13.64 19.05
N GLN A 9 -14.54 14.82 19.52
CA GLN A 9 -13.49 15.64 18.93
C GLN A 9 -12.12 14.96 19.04
N VAL A 10 -11.78 14.43 20.22
CA VAL A 10 -10.53 13.68 20.44
C VAL A 10 -10.46 12.46 19.53
N LEU A 11 -11.57 11.73 19.38
CA LEU A 11 -11.62 10.55 18.53
C LEU A 11 -11.50 10.90 17.04
N SER A 12 -12.12 11.99 16.59
CA SER A 12 -11.97 12.49 15.22
C SER A 12 -10.53 12.90 14.92
N LEU A 13 -9.88 13.61 15.87
CA LEU A 13 -8.49 14.01 15.74
C LEU A 13 -7.56 12.80 15.70
N ALA A 14 -7.77 11.81 16.57
CA ALA A 14 -6.99 10.58 16.57
C ALA A 14 -7.15 9.81 15.25
N THR A 15 -8.38 9.63 14.76
CA THR A 15 -8.65 9.00 13.46
C THR A 15 -7.97 9.76 12.32
N PHE A 16 -8.06 11.08 12.32
CA PHE A 16 -7.40 11.93 11.32
C PHE A 16 -5.88 11.75 11.30
N VAL A 17 -5.22 11.79 12.46
CA VAL A 17 -3.76 11.59 12.57
C VAL A 17 -3.36 10.20 12.06
N ILE A 18 -4.12 9.16 12.41
CA ILE A 18 -3.85 7.80 11.96
C ILE A 18 -4.05 7.66 10.45
N LEU A 19 -5.07 8.29 9.89
CA LEU A 19 -5.30 8.33 8.45
C LEU A 19 -4.16 9.05 7.70
N LEU A 20 -3.61 10.15 8.24
CA LEU A 20 -2.43 10.80 7.67
C LEU A 20 -1.21 9.88 7.64
N VAL A 21 -0.94 9.16 8.73
CA VAL A 21 0.17 8.21 8.79
C VAL A 21 -0.04 7.06 7.80
N SER A 22 -1.27 6.53 7.72
CA SER A 22 -1.63 5.49 6.74
C SER A 22 -1.46 5.98 5.30
N LEU A 23 -1.91 7.19 5.01
CA LEU A 23 -1.78 7.82 3.70
C LEU A 23 -0.31 8.02 3.32
N GLY A 24 0.52 8.50 4.27
CA GLY A 24 1.96 8.63 4.08
C GLY A 24 2.63 7.29 3.75
N ALA A 25 2.37 6.26 4.56
CA ALA A 25 2.90 4.92 4.31
C ALA A 25 2.45 4.36 2.94
N THR A 26 1.17 4.51 2.61
CA THR A 26 0.62 4.05 1.32
C THR A 26 1.22 4.81 0.14
N GLY A 27 1.38 6.13 0.25
CA GLY A 27 2.03 6.97 -0.75
C GLY A 27 3.49 6.57 -0.97
N THR A 28 4.25 6.31 0.11
CA THR A 28 5.61 5.77 0.01
C THR A 28 5.63 4.41 -0.68
N SER A 29 4.70 3.51 -0.35
CA SER A 29 4.59 2.22 -1.04
C SER A 29 4.38 2.39 -2.55
N LEU A 30 3.46 3.27 -2.95
CA LEU A 30 3.19 3.54 -4.36
C LEU A 30 4.42 4.15 -5.05
N GLY A 31 5.07 5.12 -4.43
CA GLY A 31 6.27 5.77 -4.98
C GLY A 31 7.42 4.80 -5.19
N LEU A 32 7.68 3.93 -4.21
CA LEU A 32 8.70 2.87 -4.32
C LEU A 32 8.37 1.88 -5.44
N LEU A 33 7.11 1.49 -5.60
CA LEU A 33 6.70 0.61 -6.72
C LEU A 33 6.88 1.29 -8.07
N GLN A 34 6.54 2.57 -8.18
CA GLN A 34 6.69 3.33 -9.42
C GLN A 34 8.16 3.58 -9.78
N ALA A 35 9.03 3.80 -8.79
CA ALA A 35 10.48 3.94 -9.00
C ALA A 35 11.13 2.67 -9.57
N ASN A 36 10.57 1.50 -9.25
CA ASN A 36 11.03 0.21 -9.77
C ASN A 36 10.35 -0.22 -11.07
N LEU A 37 9.66 0.67 -11.77
CA LEU A 37 9.02 0.37 -13.03
C LEU A 37 9.45 1.39 -14.08
N PRO A 38 9.84 0.96 -15.29
CA PRO A 38 10.31 1.89 -16.30
C PRO A 38 9.12 2.72 -16.81
N ILE A 39 9.12 4.02 -16.48
CA ILE A 39 8.07 4.97 -16.87
C ILE A 39 8.19 5.34 -18.37
N GLN A 40 9.36 5.16 -18.98
CA GLN A 40 9.61 5.42 -20.40
C GLN A 40 10.86 4.66 -20.88
N SER A 41 10.69 3.64 -21.72
CA SER A 41 11.77 3.19 -22.61
C SER A 41 11.20 2.46 -23.82
N ALA A 42 11.90 2.55 -24.95
CA ALA A 42 11.53 1.96 -26.24
C ALA A 42 11.38 0.41 -26.24
N TYR A 43 11.63 -0.26 -25.11
CA TYR A 43 11.63 -1.71 -24.95
C TYR A 43 10.51 -2.27 -24.04
N GLY A 44 9.55 -1.43 -23.63
CA GLY A 44 8.34 -1.89 -22.94
C GLY A 44 8.45 -1.97 -21.41
N LYS A 45 7.27 -2.08 -20.78
CA LYS A 45 7.09 -2.04 -19.32
C LYS A 45 7.57 -3.35 -18.67
N ALA A 46 8.83 -3.38 -18.22
CA ALA A 46 9.43 -4.52 -17.53
C ALA A 46 8.96 -4.64 -16.07
N CYS A 47 8.72 -5.86 -15.58
CA CYS A 47 8.34 -6.17 -14.20
C CYS A 47 9.22 -7.29 -13.61
N PHE A 48 9.69 -7.12 -12.37
CA PHE A 48 10.65 -8.04 -11.73
C PHE A 48 10.00 -8.96 -10.72
N PHE A 49 8.68 -9.06 -10.71
CA PHE A 49 7.97 -10.02 -9.89
C PHE A 49 7.91 -11.38 -10.57
N PHE A 50 7.97 -12.44 -9.77
CA PHE A 50 7.78 -13.82 -10.21
C PHE A 50 8.71 -14.29 -11.34
N ILE A 51 9.95 -13.81 -11.38
CA ILE A 51 10.94 -14.25 -12.36
C ILE A 51 11.30 -15.72 -12.11
N ASN A 52 11.21 -16.54 -13.15
CA ASN A 52 11.60 -17.95 -13.11
C ASN A 52 13.04 -18.17 -13.63
N TYR A 53 13.53 -19.41 -13.57
CA TYR A 53 14.92 -19.73 -13.92
C TYR A 53 15.29 -19.31 -15.34
N SER A 54 14.51 -19.70 -16.37
CA SER A 54 14.84 -19.39 -17.76
C SER A 54 14.82 -17.89 -18.04
N GLN A 55 13.87 -17.15 -17.44
CA GLN A 55 13.80 -15.69 -17.52
C GLN A 55 15.02 -15.04 -16.85
N ALA A 56 15.40 -15.51 -15.66
CA ALA A 56 16.58 -14.99 -14.97
C ALA A 56 17.88 -15.25 -15.74
N ILE A 57 18.05 -16.43 -16.35
CA ILE A 57 19.20 -16.73 -17.22
C ILE A 57 19.21 -15.81 -18.44
N SER A 58 18.06 -15.60 -19.09
CA SER A 58 17.96 -14.67 -20.22
C SER A 58 18.34 -13.23 -19.84
N LEU A 59 18.02 -12.78 -18.62
CA LEU A 59 18.44 -11.48 -18.10
C LEU A 59 19.95 -11.39 -17.81
N ILE A 60 20.60 -12.52 -17.51
CA ILE A 60 22.03 -12.58 -17.15
C ILE A 60 22.91 -12.70 -18.41
N GLU A 61 22.44 -13.41 -19.42
CA GLU A 61 23.25 -13.87 -20.56
C GLU A 61 22.89 -13.16 -21.88
N SER A 62 21.69 -12.57 -22.01
CA SER A 62 21.27 -11.89 -23.24
C SER A 62 21.57 -10.40 -23.22
N GLU A 63 22.11 -9.88 -24.33
CA GLU A 63 22.23 -8.44 -24.59
C GLU A 63 20.87 -7.77 -24.86
N THR A 64 19.88 -8.55 -25.32
CA THR A 64 18.49 -8.09 -25.52
C THR A 64 17.52 -9.04 -24.82
N PRO A 65 17.37 -8.94 -23.49
CA PRO A 65 16.39 -9.75 -22.77
C PRO A 65 14.97 -9.39 -23.24
N ASP A 66 14.09 -10.38 -23.37
CA ASP A 66 12.66 -10.07 -23.42
C ASP A 66 12.25 -9.60 -22.02
N PHE A 67 11.57 -8.47 -21.91
CA PHE A 67 11.18 -7.89 -20.63
C PHE A 67 9.66 -7.97 -20.37
N LYS A 68 8.90 -8.65 -21.23
CA LYS A 68 7.43 -8.73 -21.11
C LYS A 68 6.94 -9.74 -20.07
N PHE A 69 7.72 -10.01 -19.03
CA PHE A 69 7.33 -10.96 -17.99
C PHE A 69 6.45 -10.29 -16.93
N ASN A 70 5.35 -10.94 -16.56
CA ASN A 70 4.52 -10.61 -15.38
C ASN A 70 4.01 -9.15 -15.31
N MET A 71 3.97 -8.45 -16.44
CA MET A 71 3.47 -7.07 -16.55
C MET A 71 2.04 -6.89 -15.98
N PRO A 72 1.07 -7.81 -16.18
CA PRO A 72 -0.25 -7.70 -15.56
C PRO A 72 -0.18 -7.61 -14.03
N THR A 73 0.74 -8.36 -13.40
CA THR A 73 0.87 -8.45 -11.95
C THR A 73 1.45 -7.16 -11.36
N CYS A 74 2.48 -6.58 -11.98
CA CYS A 74 2.98 -5.26 -11.57
C CYS A 74 1.91 -4.17 -11.77
N LYS A 75 1.18 -4.17 -12.89
CA LYS A 75 0.06 -3.23 -13.12
C LYS A 75 -1.01 -3.36 -12.05
N LEU A 76 -1.37 -4.60 -11.68
CA LEU A 76 -2.33 -4.86 -10.61
C LEU A 76 -1.84 -4.30 -9.27
N SER A 77 -0.56 -4.51 -8.92
CA SER A 77 0.02 -3.98 -7.69
C SER A 77 0.00 -2.45 -7.64
N ILE A 78 0.39 -1.77 -8.72
CA ILE A 78 0.33 -0.31 -8.78
C ILE A 78 -1.12 0.17 -8.71
N ALA A 79 -2.00 -0.41 -9.52
CA ALA A 79 -3.40 -0.01 -9.55
C ALA A 79 -4.04 -0.15 -8.17
N SER A 80 -3.73 -1.24 -7.46
CA SER A 80 -4.19 -1.47 -6.09
C SER A 80 -3.65 -0.40 -5.14
N ALA A 81 -2.34 -0.13 -5.14
CA ALA A 81 -1.74 0.91 -4.32
C ALA A 81 -2.31 2.31 -4.62
N THR A 82 -2.55 2.63 -5.89
CA THR A 82 -3.17 3.88 -6.33
C THR A 82 -4.61 4.00 -5.82
N ILE A 83 -5.44 2.97 -6.02
CA ILE A 83 -6.84 2.98 -5.56
C ILE A 83 -6.89 3.13 -4.04
N ALA A 84 -6.05 2.39 -3.31
CA ALA A 84 -5.94 2.54 -1.86
C ALA A 84 -5.55 3.96 -1.44
N THR A 85 -4.57 4.56 -2.12
CA THR A 85 -4.15 5.94 -1.88
C THR A 85 -5.33 6.90 -2.06
N ILE A 86 -6.09 6.77 -3.16
CA ILE A 86 -7.26 7.61 -3.43
C ILE A 86 -8.31 7.46 -2.33
N CYS A 87 -8.64 6.23 -1.93
CA CYS A 87 -9.57 5.98 -0.83
C CYS A 87 -9.10 6.64 0.48
N LEU A 88 -7.80 6.54 0.80
CA LEU A 88 -7.24 7.15 2.00
C LEU A 88 -7.21 8.67 1.94
N VAL A 89 -6.93 9.28 0.78
CA VAL A 89 -7.03 10.73 0.59
C VAL A 89 -8.46 11.20 0.85
N LEU A 90 -9.45 10.52 0.28
CA LEU A 90 -10.86 10.85 0.49
C LEU A 90 -11.27 10.72 1.96
N LEU A 91 -10.89 9.63 2.63
CA LEU A 91 -11.13 9.44 4.06
C LEU A 91 -10.48 10.54 4.91
N THR A 92 -9.22 10.85 4.62
CA THR A 92 -8.44 11.88 5.32
C THR A 92 -9.09 13.25 5.15
N ALA A 93 -9.56 13.58 3.94
CA ALA A 93 -10.25 14.83 3.67
C ALA A 93 -11.58 14.94 4.43
N ILE A 94 -12.37 13.86 4.49
CA ILE A 94 -13.64 13.85 5.23
C ILE A 94 -13.40 14.03 6.75
N GLU A 95 -12.42 13.33 7.31
CA GLU A 95 -12.08 13.50 8.73
C GLU A 95 -11.45 14.86 9.02
N LEU A 96 -10.66 15.43 8.09
CA LEU A 96 -10.17 16.81 8.21
C LEU A 96 -11.30 17.83 8.29
N ILE A 97 -12.31 17.72 7.42
CA ILE A 97 -13.50 18.58 7.45
C ILE A 97 -14.23 18.42 8.79
N SER A 98 -14.36 17.18 9.27
CA SER A 98 -15.00 16.89 10.57
C SER A 98 -14.25 17.54 11.74
N VAL A 99 -12.91 17.53 11.72
CA VAL A 99 -12.06 18.16 12.74
C VAL A 99 -12.12 19.69 12.65
N LEU A 100 -12.02 20.26 11.45
CA LEU A 100 -11.97 21.71 11.23
C LEU A 100 -13.28 22.42 11.55
N TYR A 101 -14.40 21.87 11.07
CA TYR A 101 -15.69 22.55 11.19
C TYR A 101 -16.52 22.07 12.37
N GLN A 102 -16.04 21.09 13.14
CA GLN A 102 -16.82 20.36 14.14
C GLN A 102 -18.18 19.84 13.61
N ILE A 103 -18.31 19.71 12.29
CA ILE A 103 -19.55 19.26 11.66
C ILE A 103 -19.63 17.76 11.85
N ASN A 104 -20.67 17.33 12.56
CA ASN A 104 -21.01 15.94 12.65
C ASN A 104 -21.73 15.58 11.34
N VAL A 105 -21.06 14.90 10.41
CA VAL A 105 -21.64 14.49 9.12
C VAL A 105 -22.73 13.44 9.39
N LYS A 106 -23.93 13.88 9.75
CA LYS A 106 -25.07 13.03 10.18
C LYS A 106 -25.85 12.45 9.01
N THR A 107 -25.21 12.23 7.87
CA THR A 107 -25.87 11.61 6.72
C THR A 107 -25.52 10.13 6.68
N LEU A 108 -26.51 9.26 6.85
CA LEU A 108 -26.35 7.80 6.81
C LEU A 108 -25.60 7.34 5.54
N ILE A 109 -25.86 8.01 4.41
CA ILE A 109 -25.17 7.79 3.12
C ILE A 109 -23.66 8.08 3.23
N ALA A 110 -23.25 9.16 3.90
CA ALA A 110 -21.84 9.51 4.05
C ALA A 110 -21.09 8.47 4.90
N ASN A 111 -21.73 7.95 5.95
CA ASN A 111 -21.15 6.90 6.79
C ASN A 111 -20.97 5.58 6.03
N ILE A 112 -21.95 5.19 5.20
CA ILE A 112 -21.85 3.99 4.36
C ILE A 112 -20.70 4.14 3.35
N ILE A 113 -20.57 5.30 2.72
CA ILE A 113 -19.50 5.59 1.77
C ILE A 113 -18.12 5.54 2.46
N GLN A 114 -17.98 6.13 3.66
CA GLN A 114 -16.72 6.06 4.42
C GLN A 114 -16.32 4.63 4.75
N VAL A 115 -17.26 3.79 5.22
CA VAL A 115 -16.98 2.36 5.45
C VAL A 115 -16.55 1.67 4.16
N GLY A 116 -17.18 1.99 3.02
CA GLY A 116 -16.76 1.51 1.71
C GLY A 116 -15.31 1.87 1.37
N PHE A 117 -14.90 3.12 1.61
CA PHE A 117 -13.50 3.53 1.41
C PHE A 117 -12.51 2.86 2.36
N PHE A 118 -12.90 2.62 3.62
CA PHE A 118 -12.06 1.85 4.56
C PHE A 118 -11.87 0.41 4.09
N VAL A 119 -12.94 -0.29 3.74
CA VAL A 119 -12.86 -1.68 3.26
C VAL A 119 -12.07 -1.76 1.96
N GLY A 120 -12.32 -0.84 1.03
CA GLY A 120 -11.59 -0.75 -0.24
C GLY A 120 -10.10 -0.53 -0.02
N SER A 121 -9.71 0.48 0.77
CA SER A 121 -8.30 0.75 1.06
C SER A 121 -7.60 -0.43 1.72
N ILE A 122 -8.19 -1.06 2.75
CA ILE A 122 -7.64 -2.25 3.41
C ILE A 122 -7.40 -3.38 2.40
N LEU A 123 -8.41 -3.68 1.58
CA LEU A 123 -8.34 -4.76 0.60
C LEU A 123 -7.25 -4.51 -0.45
N PHE A 124 -7.20 -3.32 -1.04
CA PHE A 124 -6.21 -3.00 -2.08
C PHE A 124 -4.78 -2.85 -1.54
N LEU A 125 -4.61 -2.39 -0.30
CA LEU A 125 -3.30 -2.40 0.37
C LEU A 125 -2.82 -3.82 0.64
N PHE A 126 -3.72 -4.69 1.11
CA PHE A 126 -3.39 -6.09 1.35
C PHE A 126 -3.00 -6.81 0.06
N ILE A 127 -3.72 -6.58 -1.05
CA ILE A 127 -3.35 -7.10 -2.37
C ILE A 127 -1.95 -6.63 -2.76
N THR A 128 -1.67 -5.32 -2.62
CA THR A 128 -0.34 -4.76 -2.90
C THR A 128 0.74 -5.46 -2.06
N MET A 129 0.54 -5.55 -0.75
CA MET A 129 1.48 -6.20 0.17
C MET A 129 1.78 -7.64 -0.28
N VAL A 130 0.74 -8.46 -0.47
CA VAL A 130 0.90 -9.88 -0.82
C VAL A 130 1.57 -10.05 -2.18
N VAL A 131 1.12 -9.33 -3.20
CA VAL A 131 1.64 -9.46 -4.56
C VAL A 131 3.11 -9.05 -4.63
N VAL A 132 3.49 -7.95 -3.99
CA VAL A 132 4.87 -7.46 -3.98
C VAL A 132 5.77 -8.40 -3.19
N SER A 133 5.36 -8.81 -1.97
CA SER A 133 6.14 -9.74 -1.15
C SER A 133 6.33 -11.10 -1.81
N ALA A 134 5.25 -11.72 -2.30
CA ALA A 134 5.32 -13.02 -2.95
C ALA A 134 6.09 -12.94 -4.28
N GLY A 135 5.84 -11.88 -5.06
CA GLY A 135 6.48 -11.65 -6.34
C GLY A 135 7.97 -11.46 -6.22
N TRP A 136 8.42 -10.57 -5.32
CA TRP A 136 9.84 -10.35 -5.06
C TRP A 136 10.49 -11.55 -4.38
N GLY A 137 9.80 -12.21 -3.45
CA GLY A 137 10.28 -13.42 -2.78
C GLY A 137 10.62 -14.55 -3.76
N LYS A 138 9.75 -14.79 -4.75
CA LYS A 138 10.01 -15.77 -5.81
C LYS A 138 11.22 -15.38 -6.66
N THR A 139 11.28 -14.12 -7.12
CA THR A 139 12.43 -13.61 -7.89
C THR A 139 13.74 -13.76 -7.12
N CYS A 140 13.74 -13.37 -5.84
CA CYS A 140 14.88 -13.52 -4.93
C CYS A 140 15.33 -14.98 -4.82
N ALA A 141 14.40 -15.92 -4.62
CA ALA A 141 14.71 -17.34 -4.54
C ALA A 141 15.31 -17.87 -5.85
N THR A 142 14.76 -17.47 -7.00
CA THR A 142 15.25 -17.86 -8.33
C THR A 142 16.71 -17.45 -8.51
N PHE A 143 17.04 -16.17 -8.32
CA PHE A 143 18.41 -15.68 -8.49
C PHE A 143 19.37 -16.29 -7.45
N LYS A 144 18.93 -16.48 -6.20
CA LYS A 144 19.71 -17.16 -5.18
C LYS A 144 20.07 -18.60 -5.59
N ASN A 145 19.16 -19.31 -6.25
CA ASN A 145 19.42 -20.66 -6.75
C ASN A 145 20.40 -20.64 -7.93
N ILE A 146 20.27 -19.70 -8.85
CA ILE A 146 21.19 -19.53 -9.98
C ILE A 146 22.61 -19.27 -9.48
N THR A 147 22.80 -18.32 -8.56
CA THR A 147 24.12 -18.01 -7.98
C THR A 147 24.72 -19.19 -7.20
N LYS A 148 23.92 -20.10 -6.67
CA LYS A 148 24.41 -21.33 -6.03
C LYS A 148 24.76 -22.43 -7.03
N ALA A 149 23.99 -22.55 -8.11
CA ALA A 149 24.14 -23.61 -9.09
C ALA A 149 25.24 -23.33 -10.13
N GLN A 150 25.50 -22.06 -10.42
CA GLN A 150 26.48 -21.63 -11.41
C GLN A 150 27.41 -20.59 -10.79
N ASP A 151 28.72 -20.87 -10.86
CA ASP A 151 29.76 -19.93 -10.44
C ASP A 151 29.99 -18.91 -11.56
N TYR A 152 29.17 -17.85 -11.57
CA TYR A 152 29.28 -16.75 -12.53
C TYR A 152 30.47 -15.81 -12.24
N GLY A 153 31.38 -16.20 -11.32
CA GLY A 153 32.54 -15.42 -10.92
C GLY A 153 32.20 -14.17 -10.09
N PRO A 154 33.19 -13.37 -9.69
CA PRO A 154 33.01 -12.22 -8.79
C PRO A 154 32.19 -11.07 -9.40
N SER A 155 31.92 -11.10 -10.71
CA SER A 155 31.21 -10.06 -11.47
C SER A 155 29.68 -10.15 -11.39
N PHE A 156 29.11 -11.29 -10.96
CA PHE A 156 27.68 -11.41 -10.71
C PHE A 156 27.40 -11.73 -9.24
N LYS A 157 27.13 -10.68 -8.46
CA LYS A 157 26.63 -10.81 -7.08
C LYS A 157 25.17 -10.35 -7.04
N PHE A 158 24.28 -11.31 -6.83
CA PHE A 158 22.87 -11.00 -6.58
C PHE A 158 22.60 -10.97 -5.07
N LYS A 159 21.99 -9.87 -4.62
CA LYS A 159 21.43 -9.77 -3.27
C LYS A 159 20.01 -9.24 -3.36
N CYS A 160 19.10 -9.88 -2.63
CA CYS A 160 17.67 -9.55 -2.68
C CYS A 160 17.31 -8.19 -2.07
N THR A 161 18.25 -7.53 -1.42
CA THR A 161 18.08 -6.22 -0.77
C THR A 161 18.83 -5.11 -1.49
N GLU A 162 19.58 -5.43 -2.55
CA GLU A 162 20.41 -4.46 -3.26
C GLU A 162 19.92 -4.31 -4.71
N GLN A 163 20.47 -3.32 -5.40
CA GLN A 163 20.30 -3.20 -6.83
C GLN A 163 21.03 -4.35 -7.55
N LEU A 164 20.42 -4.87 -8.61
CA LEU A 164 21.05 -5.88 -9.46
C LEU A 164 22.36 -5.32 -10.08
N GLN A 165 23.52 -5.86 -9.70
CA GLN A 165 24.81 -5.20 -10.01
C GLN A 165 25.42 -5.56 -11.39
N LYS A 166 24.79 -6.43 -12.20
CA LYS A 166 25.37 -6.82 -13.50
C LYS A 166 25.05 -5.84 -14.63
N GLN A 167 26.11 -5.54 -15.36
CA GLN A 167 26.25 -4.89 -16.66
C GLN A 167 26.01 -3.37 -16.69
N THR A 168 27.12 -2.68 -16.95
CA THR A 168 27.38 -1.25 -16.92
C THR A 168 26.54 -0.44 -17.92
N ASP A 169 25.79 -1.11 -18.81
CA ASP A 169 25.05 -0.47 -19.91
C ASP A 169 23.55 -0.78 -19.93
N SER A 170 23.00 -1.56 -18.98
CA SER A 170 21.55 -1.70 -18.88
C SER A 170 20.99 -0.51 -18.08
N PRO A 171 20.09 0.31 -18.65
CA PRO A 171 19.56 1.51 -18.01
C PRO A 171 18.66 1.21 -16.79
N TYR A 172 18.57 -0.06 -16.38
CA TYR A 172 17.52 -0.50 -15.50
C TYR A 172 17.93 -1.69 -14.62
N ARG A 173 17.89 -1.46 -13.31
CA ARG A 173 18.27 -2.41 -12.28
C ARG A 173 17.20 -2.38 -11.19
N PRO A 174 16.41 -3.46 -11.02
CA PRO A 174 15.46 -3.53 -9.92
C PRO A 174 16.19 -3.36 -8.58
N ASN A 175 15.61 -2.57 -7.67
CA ASN A 175 16.13 -2.40 -6.32
C ASN A 175 15.29 -3.24 -5.35
N GLY A 176 15.89 -4.31 -4.83
CA GLY A 176 15.21 -5.19 -3.89
C GLY A 176 14.77 -4.52 -2.60
N ALA A 177 15.54 -3.53 -2.11
CA ALA A 177 15.17 -2.76 -0.92
C ALA A 177 13.88 -1.97 -1.13
N GLU A 178 13.64 -1.46 -2.33
CA GLU A 178 12.46 -0.65 -2.62
C GLU A 178 11.20 -1.51 -2.76
N PHE A 179 11.29 -2.72 -3.30
CA PHE A 179 10.18 -3.68 -3.27
C PHE A 179 9.83 -4.14 -1.85
N ILE A 180 10.85 -4.42 -1.03
CA ILE A 180 10.65 -4.77 0.38
C ILE A 180 10.02 -3.58 1.12
N GLY A 181 10.57 -2.38 0.94
CA GLY A 181 10.05 -1.14 1.52
C GLY A 181 8.60 -0.89 1.12
N ALA A 182 8.27 -1.08 -0.16
CA ALA A 182 6.90 -0.94 -0.64
C ALA A 182 5.94 -1.89 0.07
N ALA A 183 6.28 -3.18 0.14
CA ALA A 183 5.43 -4.17 0.82
C ALA A 183 5.26 -3.86 2.31
N VAL A 184 6.33 -3.45 3.01
CA VAL A 184 6.29 -3.07 4.42
C VAL A 184 5.39 -1.84 4.61
N CYS A 185 5.57 -0.80 3.81
CA CYS A 185 4.77 0.41 3.86
C CYS A 185 3.28 0.12 3.57
N ALA A 186 2.95 -0.75 2.61
CA ALA A 186 1.59 -1.20 2.37
C ALA A 186 0.99 -1.98 3.56
N GLY A 187 1.78 -2.86 4.19
CA GLY A 187 1.37 -3.59 5.38
C GLY A 187 1.10 -2.67 6.58
N VAL A 188 2.01 -1.74 6.84
CA VAL A 188 1.87 -0.72 7.90
C VAL A 188 0.65 0.18 7.64
N GLY A 189 0.46 0.62 6.39
CA GLY A 189 -0.74 1.37 5.98
C GLY A 189 -2.02 0.58 6.23
N THR A 190 -2.04 -0.72 5.93
CA THR A 190 -3.19 -1.60 6.22
C THR A 190 -3.53 -1.60 7.71
N LEU A 191 -2.52 -1.80 8.58
CA LEU A 191 -2.72 -1.84 10.03
C LEU A 191 -3.30 -0.52 10.57
N PHE A 192 -2.72 0.62 10.18
CA PHE A 192 -3.24 1.92 10.60
C PHE A 192 -4.66 2.17 10.08
N THR A 193 -4.97 1.75 8.86
CA THR A 193 -6.32 1.88 8.30
C THR A 193 -7.35 1.05 9.08
N ILE A 194 -6.98 -0.16 9.52
CA ILE A 194 -7.84 -1.00 10.39
C ILE A 194 -8.09 -0.31 11.73
N VAL A 195 -7.06 0.25 12.35
CA VAL A 195 -7.21 1.00 13.62
C VAL A 195 -8.12 2.22 13.42
N ALA A 196 -7.92 2.99 12.36
CA ALA A 196 -8.76 4.15 12.03
C ALA A 196 -10.23 3.75 11.81
N LEU A 197 -10.50 2.62 11.15
CA LEU A 197 -11.84 2.08 11.00
C LEU A 197 -12.45 1.73 12.38
N GLY A 198 -11.69 1.10 13.27
CA GLY A 198 -12.13 0.79 14.63
C GLY A 198 -12.51 2.05 15.41
N LEU A 199 -11.67 3.09 15.37
CA LEU A 199 -11.96 4.38 16.01
C LEU A 199 -13.17 5.07 15.40
N PHE A 200 -13.32 5.01 14.07
CA PHE A 200 -14.50 5.51 13.38
C PHE A 200 -15.79 4.80 13.84
N ILE A 201 -15.79 3.47 13.97
CA ILE A 201 -16.94 2.71 14.48
C ILE A 201 -17.29 3.14 15.91
N VAL A 202 -16.30 3.24 16.80
CA VAL A 202 -16.51 3.69 18.19
C VAL A 202 -17.09 5.10 18.23
N LYS A 203 -16.64 6.00 17.35
CA LYS A 203 -17.17 7.37 17.20
C LYS A 203 -18.64 7.36 16.85
N GLN A 204 -19.03 6.49 15.91
CA GLN A 204 -20.42 6.37 15.47
C GLN A 204 -21.32 5.76 16.54
N MET A 205 -20.85 4.76 17.28
CA MET A 205 -21.62 4.16 18.39
C MET A 205 -21.91 5.19 19.48
N LYS A 206 -20.89 5.93 19.94
CA LYS A 206 -21.09 7.00 20.93
C LYS A 206 -21.97 8.13 20.42
N SER A 207 -22.06 8.34 19.11
CA SER A 207 -22.97 9.32 18.51
C SER A 207 -24.43 8.91 18.60
N LYS A 208 -24.74 7.60 18.58
CA LYS A 208 -26.10 7.08 18.72
C LYS A 208 -26.59 7.08 20.17
N ASP A 209 -25.70 6.89 21.14
CA ASP A 209 -26.09 6.88 22.57
C ASP A 209 -26.54 8.26 23.07
N ASP A 210 -26.06 9.36 22.48
CA ASP A 210 -26.54 10.73 22.72
C ASP A 210 -27.99 10.97 22.21
N TYR A 211 -28.57 10.02 21.46
CA TYR A 211 -29.92 10.09 20.88
C TYR A 211 -30.94 9.18 21.58
N LYS A 212 -30.72 8.79 22.83
CA LYS A 212 -31.85 8.26 23.62
C LYS A 212 -32.90 9.37 23.76
N PRO A 213 -34.12 9.21 23.23
CA PRO A 213 -35.18 10.16 23.51
C PRO A 213 -35.36 10.20 25.03
N LEU A 214 -35.39 11.41 25.59
CA LEU A 214 -35.99 11.67 26.88
C LEU A 214 -37.42 11.09 26.81
N ASN A 215 -37.58 9.85 27.24
CA ASN A 215 -38.89 9.31 27.56
C ASN A 215 -39.39 10.15 28.73
N VAL A 216 -40.23 11.13 28.38
CA VAL A 216 -41.42 11.57 29.10
C VAL A 216 -41.40 11.13 30.57
N GLN A 217 -40.85 11.98 31.44
CA GLN A 217 -41.34 12.04 32.82
C GLN A 217 -42.70 12.75 32.76
N ASN A 218 -43.75 11.97 32.55
CA ASN A 218 -45.09 12.31 33.00
C ASN A 218 -45.59 11.11 33.81
N GLU A 219 -45.34 11.17 35.12
CA GLU A 219 -46.32 10.90 36.18
C GLU A 219 -45.74 11.36 37.53
#